data_AF-A0A928W739-F1
#
_entry.id   AF-A0A928W739-F1
#
_cell.length_a   1.000
_cell.length_b   1.000
_cell.length_c   1.000
_cell.angle_alpha   90.00
_cell.angle_beta   90.00
_cell.angle_gamma   90.00
#
_symmetry.space_group_name_H-M   'P 1'
#
loop_
_entity.id
_entity.type
_entity.pdbx_description
1 polymer ?
#
loop_
_entity_poly.entity_id
_entity_poly.type
_entity_poly.pdbx_seq_one_letter_code
_entity_poly.pdbx_strand_id
1 'polypeptide(L)'
;MRLRLCAYGWLKKQNDECRIIGKQLFRSATSVGAMVREAQSAQSNKDFVNKLEIGLKECRETQYWLELLIESNLVSKDKFAPLLDEANQIGKILVSSTKKLKQK
;
A
#
# COMPACT_ATOMS: atom_id res chain seq x y z
N MET A 1 -8.67 -1.02 3.24
CA MET A 1 -7.81 -1.05 2.04
C MET A 1 -8.48 -1.90 0.98
N ARG A 2 -9.39 -1.28 0.23
CA ARG A 2 -10.01 -1.88 -0.97
C ARG A 2 -9.25 -1.39 -2.20
N LEU A 3 -7.92 -1.24 -2.10
CA LEU A 3 -7.05 -1.03 -3.25
C LEU A 3 -7.23 -2.27 -4.13
N ARG A 4 -7.99 -2.06 -5.19
CA ARG A 4 -8.85 -3.05 -5.81
C ARG A 4 -8.02 -4.20 -6.37
N LEU A 5 -8.38 -5.44 -6.02
CA LEU A 5 -8.03 -6.66 -6.78
C LEU A 5 -8.24 -6.47 -8.30
N CYS A 6 -9.18 -5.60 -8.68
CA CYS A 6 -9.46 -5.22 -10.06
C CYS A 6 -8.27 -4.58 -10.80
N ALA A 7 -7.41 -3.79 -10.12
CA ALA A 7 -6.27 -3.14 -10.77
C ALA A 7 -5.23 -4.18 -11.22
N TYR A 8 -4.93 -5.15 -10.36
CA TYR A 8 -4.03 -6.26 -10.71
C TYR A 8 -4.60 -7.14 -11.84
N GLY A 9 -5.89 -7.45 -11.78
CA GLY A 9 -6.55 -8.23 -12.84
C GLY A 9 -6.48 -7.56 -14.22
N TRP A 10 -6.52 -6.23 -14.27
CA TRP A 10 -6.33 -5.46 -15.50
C TRP A 10 -4.87 -5.44 -15.95
N LEU A 11 -3.93 -5.15 -15.03
CA LEU A 11 -2.48 -5.10 -15.31
C LEU A 11 -1.92 -6.43 -15.83
N LYS A 12 -2.42 -7.56 -15.31
CA LYS A 12 -2.01 -8.90 -15.73
C LYS A 12 -2.29 -9.19 -17.22
N LYS A 13 -3.27 -8.50 -17.81
CA LYS A 13 -3.66 -8.68 -19.23
C LYS A 13 -2.91 -7.73 -20.18
N GLN A 14 -2.03 -6.88 -19.66
CA GLN A 14 -1.22 -5.94 -20.44
C GLN A 14 0.15 -6.54 -20.78
N ASN A 15 1.10 -5.69 -21.17
CA ASN A 15 2.49 -6.06 -21.43
C ASN A 15 3.22 -6.59 -20.18
N ASP A 16 4.41 -7.16 -20.40
CA ASP A 16 5.17 -7.80 -19.34
C ASP A 16 5.61 -6.82 -18.24
N GLU A 17 5.91 -5.57 -18.59
CA GLU A 17 6.26 -4.52 -17.64
C GLU A 17 5.10 -4.27 -16.65
N CYS A 18 3.89 -4.07 -17.16
CA CYS A 18 2.69 -3.91 -16.34
C CYS A 18 2.42 -5.13 -15.46
N ARG A 19 2.66 -6.34 -15.98
CA ARG A 19 2.45 -7.58 -15.23
C ARG A 19 3.44 -7.72 -14.08
N ILE A 20 4.71 -7.41 -14.30
CA ILE A 20 5.77 -7.48 -13.29
C ILE A 20 5.52 -6.43 -12.20
N ILE A 21 5.30 -5.17 -12.58
CA ILE A 21 5.04 -4.08 -11.63
C ILE A 21 3.73 -4.33 -10.89
N GLY A 22 2.68 -4.73 -11.61
CA GLY A 22 1.37 -5.02 -11.03
C GLY A 22 1.42 -6.12 -9.97
N LYS A 23 2.31 -7.12 -10.11
CA LYS A 23 2.52 -8.15 -9.10
C LYS A 23 3.16 -7.58 -7.83
N GLN A 24 4.12 -6.67 -7.95
CA GLN A 24 4.75 -6.02 -6.78
C GLN A 24 3.76 -5.07 -6.08
N LEU A 25 3.02 -4.27 -6.86
CA LEU A 25 1.94 -3.43 -6.36
C LEU A 25 0.89 -4.26 -5.60
N PHE A 26 0.47 -5.39 -6.16
CA PHE A 26 -0.53 -6.25 -5.53
C PHE A 26 -0.05 -6.79 -4.19
N ARG A 27 1.19 -7.29 -4.12
CA ARG A 27 1.76 -7.81 -2.88
C ARG A 27 1.83 -6.72 -1.81
N SER A 28 2.50 -5.60 -2.10
CA SER A 28 2.65 -4.50 -1.15
C SER A 28 1.30 -3.95 -0.67
N ALA A 29 0.36 -3.70 -1.59
CA ALA A 29 -0.97 -3.16 -1.24
C ALA A 29 -1.76 -4.10 -0.30
N THR A 30 -1.70 -5.41 -0.52
CA THR A 30 -2.38 -6.39 0.34
C THR A 30 -1.69 -6.56 1.70
N SER A 31 -0.35 -6.47 1.73
CA SER A 31 0.45 -6.54 2.97
C SER A 31 0.10 -5.43 3.96
N VAL A 32 -0.20 -4.20 3.49
CA VAL A 32 -0.57 -3.10 4.40
C VAL A 32 -1.78 -3.45 5.25
N GLY A 33 -2.85 -3.95 4.62
CA GLY A 33 -4.07 -4.37 5.33
C GLY A 33 -3.83 -5.57 6.22
N ALA A 34 -3.00 -6.52 5.79
CA ALA A 34 -2.62 -7.69 6.59
C ALA A 34 -1.87 -7.27 7.87
N MET A 35 -0.88 -6.38 7.75
CA MET A 35 -0.11 -5.88 8.90
C MET A 35 -0.96 -5.09 9.88
N VAL A 36 -1.93 -4.29 9.40
CA VAL A 36 -2.89 -3.60 10.28
C VAL A 36 -3.75 -4.61 11.04
N ARG A 37 -4.19 -5.71 10.40
CA ARG A 37 -4.93 -6.78 11.08
C ARG A 37 -4.05 -7.54 12.08
N GLU A 38 -2.80 -7.83 11.74
CA GLU A 38 -1.86 -8.45 12.68
C GLU A 38 -1.59 -7.56 13.89
N ALA A 39 -1.48 -6.24 13.69
CA ALA A 39 -1.33 -5.29 14.79
C ALA A 39 -2.49 -5.40 15.79
N GLN A 40 -3.72 -5.63 15.34
CA GLN A 40 -4.89 -5.77 16.24
C GLN A 40 -4.79 -7.00 17.17
N SER A 41 -3.98 -7.99 16.82
CA SER A 41 -3.71 -9.19 17.62
C SER A 41 -2.35 -9.14 18.33
N ALA A 42 -1.71 -7.96 18.38
CA ALA A 42 -0.38 -7.79 18.96
C ALA A 42 -0.34 -8.14 20.44
N GLN A 43 0.78 -8.75 20.87
CA GLN A 43 0.97 -9.21 22.25
C GLN A 43 1.49 -8.11 23.18
N SER A 44 1.88 -6.95 22.63
CA SER A 44 2.34 -5.79 23.40
C SER A 44 2.20 -4.50 22.59
N ASN A 45 2.30 -3.35 23.25
CA ASN A 45 2.35 -2.05 22.56
C ASN A 45 3.53 -1.95 21.60
N LYS A 46 4.69 -2.50 21.96
CA LYS A 46 5.88 -2.50 21.09
C LYS A 46 5.64 -3.34 19.83
N ASP A 47 5.03 -4.51 19.97
CA ASP A 47 4.65 -5.36 18.85
C ASP A 47 3.60 -4.68 17.96
N PHE A 48 2.58 -4.05 18.58
CA PHE A 48 1.57 -3.27 17.88
C PHE A 48 2.20 -2.18 17.00
N VAL A 49 3.11 -1.38 17.56
CA VAL A 49 3.82 -0.33 16.81
C VAL A 49 4.66 -0.94 15.70
N ASN A 50 5.43 -2.00 15.98
CA ASN A 50 6.26 -2.66 14.98
C ASN A 50 5.43 -3.17 13.78
N LYS A 51 4.27 -3.78 14.02
CA LYS A 51 3.36 -4.23 12.94
C LYS A 51 2.82 -3.06 12.12
N LEU A 52 2.43 -1.96 12.76
CA LEU A 52 2.02 -0.75 12.04
C LEU A 52 3.15 -0.12 11.21
N GLU A 53 4.39 -0.16 11.70
CA GLU A 53 5.57 0.32 10.97
C GLU A 53 5.88 -0.53 9.73
N ILE A 54 5.74 -1.85 9.84
CA ILE A 54 5.82 -2.74 8.67
C ILE A 54 4.71 -2.39 7.68
N GLY A 55 3.46 -2.22 8.15
CA GLY A 55 2.36 -1.77 7.30
C GLY A 55 2.63 -0.42 6.62
N LEU A 56 3.28 0.52 7.30
CA LEU A 56 3.68 1.79 6.72
C LEU A 56 4.76 1.63 5.64
N LYS A 57 5.72 0.73 5.83
CA LYS A 57 6.73 0.39 4.81
C LYS A 57 6.08 -0.16 3.54
N GLU A 58 5.17 -1.12 3.69
CA GLU A 58 4.42 -1.71 2.57
C GLU A 58 3.55 -0.66 1.85
N CYS A 59 3.03 0.33 2.60
CA CYS A 59 2.24 1.42 2.04
C CYS A 59 3.09 2.36 1.18
N ARG A 60 4.32 2.63 1.60
CA ARG A 60 5.28 3.42 0.80
C ARG A 60 5.70 2.69 -0.47
N GLU A 61 5.90 1.39 -0.39
CA GLU A 61 6.17 0.56 -1.57
C GLU A 61 4.97 0.57 -2.54
N THR A 62 3.74 0.50 -2.00
CA THR A 62 2.51 0.62 -2.80
C THR A 62 2.45 1.97 -3.53
N GLN A 63 2.76 3.07 -2.84
CA GLN A 63 2.80 4.42 -3.42
C GLN A 63 3.82 4.49 -4.57
N TYR A 64 5.04 4.01 -4.33
CA TYR A 64 6.10 3.97 -5.34
C TYR A 64 5.67 3.23 -6.61
N TRP A 65 5.05 2.06 -6.49
CA TRP A 65 4.60 1.31 -7.67
C TRP A 65 3.46 2.01 -8.43
N LEU A 66 2.56 2.72 -7.72
CA LEU A 66 1.51 3.52 -8.35
C LEU A 66 2.10 4.72 -9.10
N GLU A 67 3.05 5.43 -8.49
CA GLU A 67 3.77 6.54 -9.12
C GLU A 67 4.50 6.07 -10.37
N LEU A 68 5.28 4.97 -10.27
CA LEU A 68 6.02 4.42 -11.40
C LEU A 68 5.12 4.05 -12.58
N LEU A 69 3.97 3.41 -12.31
CA LEU A 69 3.00 3.07 -13.36
C LEU A 69 2.44 4.31 -14.07
N ILE A 70 2.13 5.37 -13.32
CA ILE A 70 1.59 6.62 -13.84
C ILE A 70 2.67 7.38 -14.64
N GLU A 71 3.85 7.57 -14.06
CA GLU A 71 4.95 8.33 -14.67
C GLU A 71 5.52 7.66 -15.91
N SER A 72 5.52 6.33 -15.95
CA SER A 72 5.92 5.56 -17.13
C SER A 72 4.84 5.49 -18.21
N ASN A 73 3.69 6.17 -18.03
CA ASN A 73 2.52 6.11 -18.92
C ASN A 73 2.04 4.67 -19.22
N LEU A 74 2.30 3.73 -18.32
CA LEU A 74 1.86 2.34 -18.45
C LEU A 74 0.36 2.18 -18.12
N VAL A 75 -0.20 3.17 -17.41
CA VAL A 75 -1.60 3.20 -17.01
C VAL A 75 -2.21 4.58 -17.23
N SER A 76 -3.54 4.63 -17.35
CA SER A 76 -4.26 5.90 -17.37
C SER A 76 -4.16 6.60 -16.01
N LYS A 77 -3.55 7.80 -16.01
CA LYS A 77 -3.45 8.65 -14.83
C LYS A 77 -4.80 8.88 -14.16
N ASP A 78 -5.86 9.13 -14.91
CA ASP A 78 -7.21 9.37 -14.35
C ASP A 78 -7.75 8.16 -13.57
N LYS A 79 -7.36 6.95 -13.97
CA LYS A 79 -7.78 5.72 -13.29
C LYS A 79 -6.93 5.39 -12.06
N PHE A 80 -5.65 5.77 -12.06
CA PHE A 80 -4.70 5.37 -11.02
C PHE A 80 -4.38 6.48 -10.00
N ALA A 81 -4.56 7.76 -10.35
CA ALA A 81 -4.41 8.87 -9.42
C ALA A 81 -5.33 8.76 -8.18
N PRO A 82 -6.60 8.32 -8.28
CA PRO A 82 -7.42 8.08 -7.10
C PRO A 82 -6.89 6.96 -6.19
N LEU A 83 -6.22 5.95 -6.76
CA LEU A 83 -5.60 4.86 -5.99
C LEU A 83 -4.36 5.37 -5.25
N LEU A 84 -3.55 6.22 -5.89
CA LEU A 84 -2.41 6.87 -5.27
C LEU A 84 -2.86 7.80 -4.13
N ASP A 85 -3.94 8.56 -4.33
CA ASP A 85 -4.51 9.39 -3.27
C ASP A 85 -5.02 8.55 -2.07
N GLU A 86 -5.73 7.45 -2.32
CA GLU A 86 -6.13 6.51 -1.25
C GLU A 86 -4.90 5.98 -0.49
N ALA A 87 -3.86 5.56 -1.20
CA ALA A 87 -2.61 5.10 -0.59
C ALA A 87 -1.93 6.20 0.24
N ASN A 88 -1.96 7.46 -0.22
CA ASN A 88 -1.44 8.61 0.52
C ASN A 88 -2.23 8.90 1.81
N GLN A 89 -3.56 8.82 1.76
CA GLN A 89 -4.42 8.97 2.92
C GLN A 89 -4.14 7.86 3.96
N ILE A 90 -4.03 6.60 3.52
CA ILE A 90 -3.68 5.46 4.38
C ILE A 90 -2.30 5.67 5.02
N GLY A 91 -1.30 6.08 4.24
CA GLY A 91 0.04 6.39 4.75
C GLY A 91 0.01 7.46 5.85
N LYS A 92 -0.75 8.54 5.66
CA LYS A 92 -0.94 9.59 6.68
C LYS A 92 -1.58 9.04 7.96
N ILE A 93 -2.58 8.19 7.84
CA ILE A 93 -3.23 7.52 8.99
C ILE A 93 -2.19 6.69 9.76
N LEU A 94 -1.44 5.82 9.08
CA LEU A 94 -0.43 4.97 9.71
C LEU A 94 0.69 5.78 10.39
N VAL A 95 1.17 6.86 9.77
CA VAL A 95 2.13 7.79 10.38
C VAL A 95 1.56 8.43 11.63
N SER A 96 0.31 8.90 11.59
CA SER A 96 -0.32 9.55 12.74
C SER A 96 -0.52 8.57 13.91
N SER A 97 -0.90 7.33 13.63
CA SER A 97 -1.10 6.27 14.63
C SER A 97 0.22 5.88 15.29
N THR A 98 1.27 5.63 14.49
CA THR A 98 2.59 5.25 15.00
C THR A 98 3.22 6.37 15.84
N LYS A 99 3.13 7.64 15.41
CA LYS A 99 3.65 8.79 16.18
C LYS A 99 2.97 8.92 17.54
N LYS A 100 1.63 8.84 17.60
CA LYS A 100 0.88 8.94 18.86
C LYS A 100 1.25 7.85 19.86
N LEU A 101 1.51 6.64 19.38
CA LEU A 101 1.86 5.49 20.23
C LEU A 101 3.29 5.54 20.77
N LYS A 102 4.22 6.19 20.06
CA LYS A 102 5.61 6.39 20.51
C LYS A 102 5.78 7.53 21.52
N GLN A 103 4.82 8.44 21.59
CA GLN A 103 4.83 9.57 22.53
C GLN A 103 4.20 9.21 23.89
N LYS A 104 3.72 7.98 24.05
CA LYS A 104 3.05 7.44 25.23
C LYS A 104 4.01 6.58 26.02
#